data_AF-G7KCX7-F1
#
_entry.id   AF-G7KCX7-F1
#
_cell.length_a   1.000
_cell.length_b   1.000
_cell.length_c   1.000
_cell.angle_alpha   90.00
_cell.angle_beta   90.00
_cell.angle_gamma   90.00
#
_symmetry.space_group_name_H-M   'P 1'
#
loop_
_entity.id
_entity.type
_entity.pdbx_description
1 polymer ?
#
loop_
_entity_poly.entity_id
_entity_poly.type
_entity_poly.pdbx_seq_one_letter_code
_entity_poly.pdbx_strand_id
1 'polypeptide(L)'
;MEYPYDDMCDIVVKCSVARAGHLVDCIRRTVPIKTRCDSIPSEIKYHFFVEIVPIFCGDLIFLPPNIAATLGANIVICTRVAKKITLLDPFTLTAFSLKADEYWNAPFTHSFTRTQLVKYVVLDIVLQEEEEIAAAAAKKYRLADAVVARVEDFGNNDTTFQIKTHLGHILKSGDYALGYDLSGRKEGGGANTNINGDLPAAILITKSSYDEENGRIVVVVEGKWESDYQLFLKDLQQDTRLTFRVAAMYRNQTYHPSSGEAIREHFTRPSVPLEELQD
;
A
#
# COMPACT_ATOMS: atom_id res chain seq x y z
N MET A 1 7.08 -26.00 6.55
CA MET A 1 6.66 -25.07 7.63
C MET A 1 5.60 -24.18 7.03
N GLU A 2 4.34 -24.48 7.32
CA GLU A 2 3.19 -23.66 6.92
C GLU A 2 3.26 -22.36 7.71
N TYR A 3 3.32 -21.23 7.00
CA TYR A 3 3.13 -19.92 7.62
C TYR A 3 1.64 -19.74 7.88
N PRO A 4 1.23 -19.30 9.09
CA PRO A 4 -0.17 -19.11 9.40
C PRO A 4 -0.69 -17.90 8.62
N TYR A 5 -1.60 -18.15 7.68
CA TYR A 5 -2.48 -17.17 7.05
C TYR A 5 -3.51 -16.70 8.10
N ASP A 6 -3.10 -15.90 9.09
CA ASP A 6 -3.97 -15.57 10.24
C ASP A 6 -4.31 -14.08 10.38
N ASP A 7 -4.16 -13.31 9.31
CA ASP A 7 -4.63 -11.91 9.23
C ASP A 7 -5.66 -11.70 8.10
N MET A 8 -6.45 -12.73 7.78
CA MET A 8 -7.59 -12.57 6.87
C MET A 8 -8.75 -11.94 7.65
N CYS A 9 -8.93 -10.63 7.48
CA CYS A 9 -10.13 -9.95 7.99
C CYS A 9 -11.37 -10.41 7.20
N ASP A 10 -11.99 -11.49 7.64
CA ASP A 10 -13.23 -12.01 7.05
C ASP A 10 -14.42 -11.17 7.52
N ILE A 11 -14.84 -10.22 6.67
CA ILE A 11 -16.00 -9.37 6.92
C ILE A 11 -17.20 -9.92 6.17
N VAL A 12 -18.19 -10.43 6.91
CA VAL A 12 -19.42 -10.99 6.34
C VAL A 12 -20.55 -9.98 6.41
N VAL A 13 -21.09 -9.62 5.25
CA VAL A 13 -22.18 -8.64 5.12
C VAL A 13 -23.39 -9.30 4.46
N LYS A 14 -24.56 -9.22 5.10
CA LYS A 14 -25.83 -9.69 4.54
C LYS A 14 -26.63 -8.51 3.97
N CYS A 15 -26.96 -8.54 2.68
CA CYS A 15 -27.77 -7.51 2.03
C CYS A 15 -28.46 -8.05 0.76
N SER A 16 -29.29 -7.23 0.10
CA SER A 16 -29.87 -7.59 -1.19
C SER A 16 -28.79 -7.67 -2.29
N VAL A 17 -29.03 -8.46 -3.33
CA VAL A 17 -28.08 -8.64 -4.46
C VAL A 17 -27.69 -7.30 -5.09
N ALA A 18 -28.64 -6.39 -5.27
CA ALA A 18 -28.37 -5.05 -5.82
C ALA A 18 -27.43 -4.22 -4.91
N ARG A 19 -27.62 -4.28 -3.58
CA ARG A 19 -26.75 -3.59 -2.62
C ARG A 19 -25.36 -4.22 -2.57
N ALA A 20 -25.27 -5.55 -2.67
CA ALA A 20 -24.00 -6.27 -2.75
C ALA A 20 -23.21 -5.86 -4.00
N GLY A 21 -23.87 -5.82 -5.17
CA GLY A 21 -23.24 -5.36 -6.41
C GLY A 21 -22.71 -3.93 -6.32
N HIS A 22 -23.51 -3.01 -5.79
CA HIS A 22 -23.07 -1.62 -5.60
C HIS A 22 -21.88 -1.51 -4.61
N LEU A 23 -21.90 -2.28 -3.52
CA LEU A 23 -20.78 -2.33 -2.58
C LEU A 23 -19.50 -2.82 -3.27
N VAL A 24 -19.58 -3.92 -4.02
CA VAL A 24 -18.44 -4.46 -4.77
C VAL A 24 -17.87 -3.42 -5.75
N ASP A 25 -18.74 -2.69 -6.46
CA ASP A 25 -18.32 -1.62 -7.37
C ASP A 25 -17.67 -0.44 -6.66
N CYS A 26 -18.17 -0.07 -5.48
CA CYS A 26 -17.53 0.93 -4.64
C CYS A 26 -16.12 0.50 -4.22
N ILE A 27 -15.96 -0.73 -3.74
CA ILE A 27 -14.64 -1.25 -3.33
C ILE A 27 -13.67 -1.25 -4.52
N ARG A 28 -14.12 -1.70 -5.70
CA ARG A 28 -13.31 -1.74 -6.93
C ARG A 28 -12.81 -0.36 -7.38
N ARG A 29 -13.53 0.72 -7.04
CA ARG A 29 -13.11 2.09 -7.36
C ARG A 29 -12.02 2.60 -6.43
N THR A 30 -11.94 2.07 -5.22
CA THR A 30 -11.02 2.53 -4.16
C THR A 30 -9.73 1.70 -4.14
N VAL A 31 -9.84 0.37 -4.24
CA VAL A 31 -8.72 -0.56 -4.00
C VAL A 31 -8.66 -1.66 -5.08
N PRO A 32 -7.49 -2.27 -5.33
CA PRO A 32 -7.36 -3.31 -6.33
C PRO A 32 -7.90 -4.63 -5.75
N ILE A 33 -8.95 -5.17 -6.36
CA ILE A 33 -9.64 -6.38 -5.89
C ILE A 33 -9.79 -7.44 -6.96
N LYS A 34 -9.87 -8.69 -6.53
CA LYS A 34 -10.43 -9.83 -7.27
C LYS A 34 -11.80 -10.16 -6.70
N THR A 35 -12.75 -10.46 -7.58
CA THR A 35 -14.14 -10.71 -7.17
C THR A 35 -14.64 -12.03 -7.74
N ARG A 36 -15.27 -12.86 -6.89
CA ARG A 36 -15.99 -14.08 -7.28
C ARG A 36 -17.44 -13.99 -6.78
N CYS A 37 -18.39 -14.49 -7.56
CA CYS A 37 -19.79 -14.57 -7.16
C CYS A 37 -20.27 -16.00 -7.33
N ASP A 38 -20.70 -16.62 -6.24
CA ASP A 38 -21.23 -17.98 -6.21
C ASP A 38 -22.73 -17.92 -5.92
N SER A 39 -23.56 -18.57 -6.75
CA SER A 39 -25.00 -18.70 -6.49
C SER A 39 -25.28 -20.01 -5.75
N ILE A 40 -26.23 -19.96 -4.79
CA ILE A 40 -26.78 -21.12 -4.09
C ILE A 40 -28.24 -21.26 -4.54
N PRO A 41 -28.51 -22.08 -5.57
CA PRO A 41 -29.82 -22.15 -6.20
C PRO A 41 -30.94 -22.60 -5.24
N SER A 42 -30.62 -23.49 -4.30
CA SER A 42 -31.56 -24.05 -3.33
C SER A 42 -32.16 -23.03 -2.36
N GLU A 43 -31.49 -21.90 -2.15
CA GLU A 43 -31.88 -20.90 -1.15
C GLU A 43 -32.06 -19.49 -1.75
N ILE A 44 -31.91 -19.35 -3.07
CA ILE A 44 -31.89 -18.04 -3.78
C ILE A 44 -30.90 -17.08 -3.11
N LYS A 45 -29.74 -17.60 -2.71
CA LYS A 45 -28.66 -16.83 -2.08
C LYS A 45 -27.50 -16.65 -3.03
N TYR A 46 -26.80 -15.53 -2.88
CA TYR A 46 -25.59 -15.21 -3.62
C TYR A 46 -24.50 -14.85 -2.63
N HIS A 47 -23.32 -15.43 -2.82
CA HIS A 47 -22.12 -15.13 -2.07
C HIS A 47 -21.14 -14.37 -2.94
N PHE A 48 -20.88 -13.12 -2.57
CA PHE A 48 -19.85 -12.29 -3.20
C PHE A 48 -18.58 -12.40 -2.37
N PHE A 49 -17.52 -12.92 -2.97
CA PHE A 49 -16.18 -12.94 -2.40
C PHE A 49 -15.37 -11.81 -3.02
N VAL A 50 -14.82 -10.95 -2.17
CA VAL A 50 -13.98 -9.82 -2.56
C VAL A 50 -12.63 -10.00 -1.89
N GLU A 51 -11.60 -10.22 -2.69
CA GLU A 51 -10.22 -10.39 -2.22
C GLU A 51 -9.43 -9.14 -2.61
N ILE A 52 -8.86 -8.46 -1.62
CA ILE A 52 -8.04 -7.27 -1.83
C ILE A 52 -6.58 -7.73 -1.99
N VAL A 53 -5.81 -7.05 -2.84
CA VAL A 53 -4.38 -7.35 -3.00
C VAL A 53 -3.63 -7.20 -1.66
N PRO A 54 -2.86 -8.22 -1.22
CA PRO A 54 -2.20 -8.25 0.09
C PRO A 54 -0.86 -7.48 0.12
N ILE A 55 -0.83 -6.27 -0.46
CA ILE A 55 0.35 -5.38 -0.47
C ILE A 55 -0.05 -4.03 0.12
N PHE A 56 0.79 -3.50 1.00
CA PHE A 56 0.58 -2.22 1.65
C PHE A 56 1.61 -1.19 1.19
N CYS A 57 1.22 0.09 1.24
CA CYS A 57 2.15 1.20 1.02
C CYS A 57 3.30 1.11 2.04
N GLY A 58 4.55 1.37 1.66
CA GLY A 58 5.72 1.22 2.51
C GLY A 58 6.27 -0.21 2.64
N ASP A 59 5.61 -1.22 2.06
CA ASP A 59 6.17 -2.58 2.00
C ASP A 59 7.37 -2.62 1.06
N LEU A 60 8.40 -3.39 1.45
CA LEU A 60 9.55 -3.71 0.62
C LEU A 60 9.36 -5.11 0.03
N ILE A 61 9.49 -5.20 -1.28
CA ILE A 61 9.19 -6.41 -2.04
C ILE A 61 10.44 -6.81 -2.83
N PHE A 62 10.87 -8.05 -2.64
CA PHE A 62 11.82 -8.70 -3.54
C PHE A 62 11.00 -9.40 -4.63
N LEU A 63 11.13 -8.91 -5.85
CA LEU A 63 10.31 -9.39 -6.95
C LEU A 63 10.76 -10.79 -7.38
N PRO A 64 9.81 -11.72 -7.62
CA PRO A 64 10.11 -13.00 -8.24
C PRO A 64 10.84 -12.80 -9.59
N PRO A 65 11.79 -13.69 -9.97
CA PRO A 65 12.65 -13.47 -11.15
C PRO A 65 11.91 -13.20 -12.47
N ASN A 66 10.76 -13.85 -12.68
CA ASN A 66 9.90 -13.62 -13.85
C ASN A 66 9.34 -12.19 -13.91
N ILE A 67 8.94 -11.65 -12.77
CA ILE A 67 8.40 -10.29 -12.65
C ILE A 67 9.55 -9.29 -12.68
N ALA A 68 10.64 -9.58 -11.99
CA ALA A 68 11.83 -8.75 -11.95
C ALA A 68 12.43 -8.54 -13.34
N ALA A 69 12.50 -9.59 -14.17
CA ALA A 69 12.94 -9.48 -15.56
C ALA A 69 12.00 -8.62 -16.42
N THR A 70 10.70 -8.66 -16.15
CA THR A 70 9.69 -7.87 -16.89
C THR A 70 9.73 -6.39 -16.49
N LEU A 71 9.88 -6.10 -15.20
CA LEU A 71 9.92 -4.73 -14.68
C LEU A 71 11.33 -4.12 -14.77
N GLY A 72 12.39 -4.92 -14.88
CA GLY A 72 13.76 -4.45 -14.84
C GLY A 72 14.24 -4.04 -13.44
N ALA A 73 13.56 -4.50 -12.39
CA ALA A 73 13.89 -4.20 -10.99
C ALA A 73 13.76 -5.46 -10.13
N ASN A 74 14.74 -5.72 -9.25
CA ASN A 74 14.71 -6.87 -8.33
C ASN A 74 14.08 -6.53 -6.99
N ILE A 75 14.19 -5.27 -6.56
CA ILE A 75 13.73 -4.77 -5.28
C ILE A 75 12.89 -3.53 -5.55
N VAL A 76 11.69 -3.49 -4.97
CA VAL A 76 10.78 -2.36 -5.13
C VAL A 76 10.09 -2.02 -3.81
N ILE A 77 9.77 -0.75 -3.66
CA ILE A 77 8.97 -0.21 -2.57
C ILE A 77 7.56 0.02 -3.09
N CYS A 78 6.54 -0.46 -2.38
CA CYS A 78 5.17 -0.05 -2.68
C CYS A 78 4.95 1.39 -2.19
N THR A 79 4.78 2.35 -3.08
CA THR A 79 4.62 3.77 -2.68
C THR A 79 3.17 4.23 -2.61
N ARG A 80 2.25 3.49 -3.23
CA ARG A 80 0.82 3.80 -3.19
C ARG A 80 -0.01 2.56 -3.51
N VAL A 81 -1.09 2.38 -2.76
CA VAL A 81 -2.16 1.41 -3.04
C VAL A 81 -3.48 2.18 -3.08
N ALA A 82 -4.09 2.23 -4.27
CA ALA A 82 -5.41 2.80 -4.53
C ALA A 82 -6.08 1.91 -5.61
N LYS A 83 -6.77 2.46 -6.60
CA LYS A 83 -7.27 1.69 -7.77
C LYS A 83 -6.17 0.86 -8.48
N LYS A 84 -4.92 1.32 -8.38
CA LYS A 84 -3.72 0.66 -8.91
C LYS A 84 -2.64 0.65 -7.84
N ILE A 85 -1.75 -0.33 -7.90
CA ILE A 85 -0.57 -0.44 -7.05
C ILE A 85 0.56 0.30 -7.75
N THR A 86 1.26 1.18 -7.03
CA THR A 86 2.44 1.88 -7.54
C THR A 86 3.67 1.39 -6.81
N LEU A 87 4.61 0.83 -7.56
CA LEU A 87 5.90 0.34 -7.10
C LEU A 87 7.00 1.30 -7.55
N LEU A 88 8.05 1.43 -6.75
CA LEU A 88 9.21 2.27 -7.05
C LEU A 88 10.48 1.46 -6.83
N ASP A 89 11.35 1.42 -7.83
CA ASP A 89 12.74 0.99 -7.64
C ASP A 89 13.52 2.10 -6.91
N PRO A 90 14.04 1.86 -5.70
CA PRO A 90 14.74 2.88 -4.92
C PRO A 90 16.11 3.31 -5.50
N PHE A 91 16.69 2.55 -6.44
CA PHE A 91 18.02 2.82 -6.98
C PHE A 91 18.00 3.48 -8.36
N THR A 92 16.96 3.19 -9.16
CA THR A 92 16.80 3.78 -10.49
C THR A 92 15.69 4.84 -10.55
N LEU A 93 14.89 4.96 -9.49
CA LEU A 93 13.67 5.79 -9.43
C LEU A 93 12.60 5.41 -10.46
N THR A 94 12.72 4.23 -11.08
CA THR A 94 11.73 3.75 -12.04
C THR A 94 10.46 3.36 -11.29
N ALA A 95 9.33 3.94 -11.70
CA ALA A 95 8.03 3.69 -11.09
C ALA A 95 7.17 2.80 -12.00
N PHE A 96 6.58 1.76 -11.43
CA PHE A 96 5.70 0.82 -12.11
C PHE A 96 4.30 0.92 -11.54
N SER A 97 3.29 0.76 -12.39
CA SER A 97 1.90 0.80 -11.97
C SER A 97 1.20 -0.48 -12.38
N LEU A 98 0.71 -1.25 -11.41
CA LEU A 98 0.02 -2.52 -11.62
C LEU A 98 -1.47 -2.40 -11.32
N LYS A 99 -2.31 -2.93 -12.21
CA LYS A 99 -3.74 -3.15 -11.97
C LYS A 99 -3.97 -4.45 -11.20
N ALA A 100 -5.18 -4.63 -10.68
CA ALA A 100 -5.56 -5.86 -9.98
C ALA A 100 -5.35 -7.10 -10.86
N ASP A 101 -5.84 -7.10 -12.10
CA ASP A 101 -5.72 -8.26 -12.99
C ASP A 101 -4.26 -8.63 -13.29
N GLU A 102 -3.39 -7.63 -13.49
CA GLU A 102 -1.96 -7.83 -13.72
C GLU A 102 -1.28 -8.47 -12.49
N TYR A 103 -1.65 -8.03 -11.28
CA TYR A 103 -1.18 -8.65 -10.04
C TYR A 103 -1.65 -10.10 -9.91
N TRP A 104 -2.94 -10.39 -10.13
CA TRP A 104 -3.49 -11.73 -9.94
C TRP A 104 -3.03 -12.75 -10.99
N ASN A 105 -2.49 -12.32 -12.13
CA ASN A 105 -1.85 -13.19 -13.12
C ASN A 105 -0.49 -13.72 -12.65
N ALA A 106 0.23 -12.97 -11.82
CA ALA A 106 1.52 -13.36 -11.26
C ALA A 106 1.65 -12.77 -9.83
N PRO A 107 0.91 -13.32 -8.84
CA PRO A 107 0.87 -12.75 -7.50
C PRO A 107 2.22 -12.89 -6.80
N PHE A 108 2.56 -11.88 -6.01
CA PHE A 108 3.75 -11.85 -5.17
C PHE A 108 3.42 -11.28 -3.80
N THR A 109 4.25 -11.59 -2.81
CA THR A 109 4.11 -11.14 -1.42
C THR A 109 5.18 -10.12 -1.07
N HIS A 110 4.91 -9.30 -0.05
CA HIS A 110 5.91 -8.44 0.56
C HIS A 110 7.00 -9.29 1.22
N SER A 111 8.23 -8.77 1.28
CA SER A 111 9.34 -9.42 1.97
C SER A 111 9.63 -8.79 3.31
N PHE A 112 9.37 -7.48 3.44
CA PHE A 112 9.35 -6.78 4.71
C PHE A 112 8.07 -5.95 4.83
N THR A 113 7.49 -5.99 6.02
CA THR A 113 6.33 -5.18 6.38
C THR A 113 6.75 -4.04 7.29
N ARG A 114 5.89 -3.02 7.38
CA ARG A 114 6.14 -1.84 8.23
C ARG A 114 6.47 -2.13 9.68
N THR A 115 6.05 -3.28 10.22
CA THR A 115 6.35 -3.70 11.59
C THR A 115 7.85 -3.88 11.85
N GLN A 116 8.62 -4.07 10.78
CA GLN A 116 10.07 -4.28 10.79
C GLN A 116 10.86 -3.01 10.46
N LEU A 117 10.21 -1.84 10.41
CA LEU A 117 10.90 -0.57 10.17
C LEU A 117 11.77 -0.18 11.36
N VAL A 118 13.03 0.13 11.08
CA VAL A 118 14.03 0.60 12.03
C VAL A 118 14.21 2.11 11.85
N LYS A 119 14.50 2.79 12.97
CA LYS A 119 14.76 4.23 13.01
C LYS A 119 16.22 4.51 12.69
N TYR A 120 16.45 5.41 11.74
CA TYR A 120 17.76 5.89 11.33
C TYR A 120 17.88 7.40 11.55
N VAL A 121 19.08 7.85 11.88
CA VAL A 121 19.49 9.25 11.82
C VAL A 121 20.38 9.43 10.59
N VAL A 122 20.13 10.49 9.82
CA VAL A 122 20.93 10.88 8.66
C VAL A 122 22.09 11.73 9.15
N LEU A 123 23.31 11.24 8.99
CA LEU A 123 24.53 11.95 9.37
C LEU A 123 24.98 12.89 8.26
N ASP A 124 24.95 12.40 7.03
CA ASP A 124 25.30 13.17 5.84
C ASP A 124 24.51 12.72 4.61
N ILE A 125 24.34 13.62 3.65
CA ILE A 125 23.67 13.33 2.38
C ILE A 125 24.30 14.11 1.22
N VAL A 126 24.71 13.36 0.20
CA VAL A 126 25.30 13.87 -1.04
C VAL A 126 24.38 13.54 -2.19
N LEU A 127 23.85 14.55 -2.86
CA LEU A 127 22.98 14.35 -4.02
C LEU A 127 23.80 13.84 -5.20
N GLN A 128 23.30 12.81 -5.90
CA GLN A 128 23.95 12.38 -7.13
C GLN A 128 23.72 13.44 -8.23
N GLU A 129 24.79 13.80 -8.92
CA GLU A 129 24.77 14.68 -10.08
C GLU A 129 24.52 13.82 -11.33
N GLU A 130 23.27 13.66 -11.76
CA GLU A 130 22.98 13.40 -13.18
C GLU A 130 21.51 13.59 -13.58
N GLU A 131 21.36 13.67 -14.91
CA GLU A 131 20.40 14.38 -15.78
C GLU A 131 18.90 14.31 -15.45
N GLU A 132 18.16 15.26 -16.03
CA GLU A 132 16.70 15.34 -16.06
C GLU A 132 16.06 13.99 -16.45
N ILE A 133 15.83 13.10 -15.47
CA ILE A 133 15.02 11.90 -15.69
C ILE A 133 13.58 12.39 -15.91
N ALA A 134 13.21 12.42 -17.19
CA ALA A 134 11.92 12.88 -17.68
C ALA A 134 10.79 11.92 -17.26
N ALA A 135 10.26 12.08 -16.06
CA ALA A 135 8.94 11.54 -15.70
C ALA A 135 8.37 12.22 -14.45
N ALA A 136 7.03 12.29 -14.34
CA ALA A 136 6.32 12.92 -13.22
C ALA A 136 6.67 12.38 -11.81
N ALA A 137 7.32 11.21 -11.70
CA ALA A 137 7.87 10.67 -10.45
C ALA A 137 9.12 11.44 -9.96
N ALA A 138 9.85 12.09 -10.88
CA ALA A 138 11.08 12.86 -10.63
C ALA A 138 10.87 14.13 -9.79
N LYS A 139 9.63 14.60 -9.58
CA LYS A 139 9.37 15.75 -8.71
C LYS A 139 9.46 15.44 -7.22
N LYS A 140 9.23 14.18 -6.82
CA LYS A 140 9.17 13.81 -5.39
C LYS A 140 10.46 13.17 -4.90
N TYR A 141 11.10 12.37 -5.74
CA TYR A 141 12.26 11.56 -5.37
C TYR A 141 13.50 12.00 -6.15
N ARG A 142 14.65 11.90 -5.50
CA ARG A 142 15.97 12.17 -6.09
C ARG A 142 16.98 11.21 -5.49
N LEU A 143 17.86 10.65 -6.31
CA LEU A 143 18.93 9.79 -5.84
C LEU A 143 19.96 10.60 -5.05
N ALA A 144 20.39 10.03 -3.93
CA ALA A 144 21.45 10.57 -3.10
C ALA A 144 22.19 9.42 -2.42
N ASP A 145 23.47 9.64 -2.16
CA ASP A 145 24.25 8.81 -1.26
C ASP A 145 24.14 9.39 0.14
N ALA A 146 23.77 8.57 1.11
CA ALA A 146 23.54 8.99 2.48
C ALA A 146 24.39 8.16 3.44
N VAL A 147 24.92 8.83 4.47
CA VAL A 147 25.55 8.20 5.61
C VAL A 147 24.53 8.19 6.74
N VAL A 148 24.17 7.01 7.23
CA VAL A 148 23.13 6.85 8.25
C VAL A 148 23.63 5.99 9.41
N ALA A 149 23.07 6.20 10.59
CA ALA A 149 23.24 5.34 11.74
C ALA A 149 21.87 4.92 12.28
N ARG A 150 21.76 3.74 12.89
CA ARG A 150 20.54 3.39 13.63
C ARG A 150 20.45 4.30 14.85
N VAL A 151 19.23 4.74 15.19
CA VAL A 151 19.03 5.59 16.37
C VAL A 151 19.45 4.88 17.66
N GLU A 152 19.30 3.56 17.72
CA GLU A 152 19.72 2.76 18.88
C GLU A 152 21.25 2.68 19.04
N ASP A 153 21.99 2.73 17.92
CA ASP A 153 23.45 2.71 17.91
C ASP A 153 24.03 4.12 18.11
N PHE A 154 23.28 5.17 17.75
CA PHE A 154 23.75 6.54 17.80
C PHE A 154 24.09 7.01 19.22
N GLY A 155 25.36 7.35 19.45
CA GLY A 155 25.89 7.76 20.76
C GLY A 155 26.30 6.58 21.66
N ASN A 156 25.97 5.35 21.28
CA ASN A 156 26.43 4.13 21.96
C ASN A 156 27.61 3.49 21.23
N ASN A 157 27.57 3.48 19.88
CA ASN A 157 28.56 2.88 18.99
C ASN A 157 28.79 3.77 17.74
N ASP A 158 29.95 3.63 17.10
CA ASP A 158 30.30 4.36 15.85
C ASP A 158 29.87 3.62 14.57
N THR A 159 28.82 2.78 14.65
CA THR A 159 28.37 2.00 13.48
C THR A 159 27.59 2.89 12.52
N THR A 160 28.10 3.05 11.31
CA THR A 160 27.47 3.83 10.24
C THR A 160 27.35 3.01 8.95
N PHE A 161 26.33 3.32 8.16
CA PHE A 161 26.03 2.67 6.90
C PHE A 161 26.04 3.71 5.78
N GLN A 162 26.79 3.42 4.72
CA GLN A 162 26.72 4.16 3.47
C GLN A 162 25.68 3.50 2.58
N ILE A 163 24.66 4.25 2.17
CA ILE A 163 23.54 3.72 1.39
C ILE A 163 23.15 4.68 0.28
N LYS A 164 22.62 4.13 -0.82
CA LYS A 164 21.91 4.92 -1.83
C LYS A 164 20.43 5.04 -1.45
N THR A 165 19.86 6.23 -1.56
CA THR A 165 18.47 6.51 -1.21
C THR A 165 17.73 7.30 -2.30
N HIS A 166 16.44 7.01 -2.44
CA HIS A 166 15.52 7.75 -3.31
C HIS A 166 14.97 9.03 -2.66
N LEU A 167 15.26 9.24 -1.37
CA LEU A 167 14.74 10.35 -0.56
C LEU A 167 15.66 11.58 -0.58
N GLY A 168 16.56 11.72 -1.56
CA GLY A 168 17.55 12.80 -1.63
C GLY A 168 16.96 14.21 -1.59
N HIS A 169 15.80 14.44 -2.19
CA HIS A 169 15.14 15.76 -2.14
C HIS A 169 14.42 16.03 -0.81
N ILE A 170 14.21 14.99 0.01
CA ILE A 170 13.38 15.04 1.23
C ILE A 170 14.25 15.11 2.48
N LEU A 171 15.37 14.36 2.49
CA LEU A 171 16.26 14.23 3.63
C LEU A 171 17.37 15.27 3.61
N LYS A 172 17.76 15.69 4.81
CA LYS A 172 18.91 16.55 5.10
C LYS A 172 19.70 15.92 6.25
N SER A 173 20.97 16.31 6.40
CA SER A 173 21.77 15.93 7.57
C SER A 173 21.07 16.35 8.87
N GLY A 174 21.03 15.45 9.85
CA GLY A 174 20.30 15.60 11.11
C GLY A 174 18.83 15.14 11.06
N ASP A 175 18.28 14.79 9.89
CA ASP A 175 16.92 14.25 9.80
C ASP A 175 16.84 12.81 10.31
N TYR A 176 15.65 12.41 10.76
CA TYR A 176 15.33 11.02 11.06
C TYR A 176 14.54 10.38 9.92
N ALA A 177 14.78 9.09 9.69
CA ALA A 177 14.10 8.30 8.69
C ALA A 177 13.74 6.92 9.23
N LEU A 178 12.70 6.32 8.67
CA LEU A 178 12.36 4.91 8.86
C LEU A 178 12.86 4.13 7.64
N GLY A 179 13.52 3.02 7.89
CA GLY A 179 14.06 2.15 6.85
C GLY A 179 14.09 0.70 7.25
N TYR A 180 14.25 -0.18 6.27
CA TYR A 180 14.51 -1.59 6.53
C TYR A 180 16.01 -1.81 6.64
N ASP A 181 16.38 -2.50 7.72
CA ASP A 181 17.74 -2.96 7.94
C ASP A 181 17.95 -4.29 7.20
N LEU A 182 18.95 -4.31 6.33
CA LEU A 182 19.29 -5.44 5.47
C LEU A 182 20.69 -5.98 5.78
N SER A 183 21.46 -5.29 6.64
CA SER A 183 22.85 -5.62 6.99
C SER A 183 23.05 -7.03 7.57
N GLY A 184 22.03 -7.59 8.23
CA GLY A 184 22.09 -8.92 8.84
C GLY A 184 21.63 -10.07 7.92
N ARG A 185 21.11 -9.76 6.73
CA ARG A 185 20.50 -10.77 5.86
C ARG A 185 21.55 -11.37 4.93
N LYS A 186 22.03 -12.56 5.31
CA LYS A 186 22.70 -13.46 4.37
C LYS A 186 21.66 -13.98 3.37
N GLU A 187 22.05 -14.12 2.10
CA GLU A 187 21.28 -14.80 1.05
C GLU A 187 20.60 -16.07 1.62
N GLY A 188 19.27 -16.09 1.74
CA GLY A 188 18.57 -17.29 2.23
C GLY A 188 17.29 -17.13 3.03
N GLY A 189 16.60 -15.98 2.97
CA GLY A 189 15.48 -15.69 3.87
C GLY A 189 14.10 -15.45 3.23
N GLY A 190 13.62 -16.31 2.32
CA GLY A 190 12.19 -16.31 1.95
C GLY A 190 11.83 -15.44 0.73
N ALA A 191 12.44 -15.77 -0.40
CA ALA A 191 11.96 -15.71 -1.78
C ALA A 191 13.18 -16.15 -2.58
N ASN A 192 13.04 -17.09 -3.51
CA ASN A 192 14.15 -17.59 -4.33
C ASN A 192 14.57 -16.53 -5.36
N THR A 193 14.99 -15.36 -4.90
CA THR A 193 15.54 -14.30 -5.72
C THR A 193 17.04 -14.49 -5.70
N ASN A 194 17.57 -15.00 -6.81
CA ASN A 194 19.01 -15.04 -7.08
C ASN A 194 19.52 -13.59 -7.27
N ILE A 195 19.48 -12.78 -6.21
CA ILE A 195 20.12 -11.47 -6.18
C ILE A 195 21.60 -11.73 -5.86
N ASN A 196 22.33 -12.16 -6.89
CA ASN A 196 23.80 -12.26 -6.89
C ASN A 196 24.41 -10.85 -6.94
N GLY A 197 24.10 -10.00 -5.95
CA GLY A 197 24.50 -8.61 -5.93
C GLY A 197 24.57 -8.05 -4.52
N ASP A 198 25.43 -7.05 -4.35
CA ASP A 198 25.71 -6.34 -3.10
C ASP A 198 24.43 -5.64 -2.61
N LEU A 199 23.69 -6.31 -1.72
CA LEU A 199 22.48 -5.76 -1.13
C LEU A 199 22.89 -4.56 -0.25
N PRO A 200 22.25 -3.38 -0.38
CA PRO A 200 22.60 -2.27 0.49
C PRO A 200 22.29 -2.62 1.93
N ALA A 201 23.09 -2.09 2.86
CA ALA A 201 22.92 -2.35 4.28
C ALA A 201 21.56 -1.89 4.82
N ALA A 202 20.96 -0.86 4.23
CA ALA A 202 19.62 -0.39 4.58
C ALA A 202 18.92 0.28 3.39
N ILE A 203 17.59 0.28 3.43
CA ILE A 203 16.74 1.03 2.48
C ILE A 203 15.79 1.92 3.27
N LEU A 204 15.97 3.25 3.15
CA LEU A 204 15.07 4.22 3.77
C LEU A 204 13.75 4.31 3.01
N ILE A 205 12.64 4.36 3.73
CA ILE A 205 11.27 4.33 3.19
C ILE A 205 10.57 5.69 3.33
N THR A 206 10.73 6.36 4.48
CA THR A 206 10.20 7.72 4.68
C THR A 206 11.04 8.51 5.66
N LYS A 207 11.05 9.84 5.49
CA LYS A 207 11.39 10.77 6.56
C LYS A 207 10.39 10.64 7.71
N SER A 208 10.90 10.71 8.93
CA SER A 208 10.15 10.74 10.18
C SER A 208 10.38 12.09 10.86
N SER A 209 9.38 12.61 11.58
CA SER A 209 9.60 13.72 12.51
C SER A 209 10.11 13.20 13.84
N TYR A 210 10.59 14.11 14.68
CA TYR A 210 10.98 13.83 16.05
C TYR A 210 10.35 14.85 16.98
N ASP A 211 10.14 14.43 18.22
CA ASP A 211 9.74 15.28 19.34
C ASP A 211 10.75 15.11 20.48
N GLU A 212 10.84 16.10 21.36
CA GLU A 212 11.67 16.00 22.57
C GLU A 212 10.76 15.77 23.78
N GLU A 213 10.73 14.52 24.26
CA GLU A 213 10.02 14.17 25.48
C GLU A 213 11.04 13.97 26.61
N ASN A 214 10.95 14.78 27.66
CA ASN A 214 11.83 14.72 28.84
C ASN A 214 13.33 14.79 28.50
N GLY A 215 13.71 15.59 27.50
CA GLY A 215 15.09 15.73 27.05
C GLY A 215 15.63 14.53 26.27
N ARG A 216 14.75 13.61 25.85
CA ARG A 216 15.07 12.51 24.94
C ARG A 216 14.38 12.73 23.60
N ILE A 217 15.13 12.54 22.52
CA ILE A 217 14.57 12.61 21.17
C ILE A 217 13.73 11.35 20.92
N VAL A 218 12.43 11.55 20.71
CA VAL A 218 11.46 10.53 20.34
C VAL A 218 11.14 10.68 18.87
N VAL A 219 11.60 9.73 18.04
CA VAL A 219 11.21 9.70 16.63
C VAL A 219 9.74 9.33 16.52
N VAL A 220 8.95 10.26 16.00
CA VAL A 220 7.51 10.15 15.77
C VAL A 220 7.27 9.51 14.43
N VAL A 221 6.60 8.36 14.43
CA VAL A 221 6.09 7.74 13.21
C VAL A 221 4.81 8.47 12.85
N GLU A 222 4.91 9.51 12.02
CA GLU A 222 3.71 10.17 11.50
C GLU A 222 2.84 9.15 10.77
N GLY A 223 1.52 9.23 10.99
CA GLY A 223 0.48 8.49 10.27
C GLY A 223 0.39 8.82 8.77
N LYS A 224 1.51 9.23 8.15
CA LYS A 224 1.67 9.55 6.72
C LYS A 224 1.23 8.41 5.80
N TRP A 225 1.11 7.21 6.36
CA TRP A 225 0.69 6.01 5.65
C TRP A 225 -0.80 5.72 5.68
N GLU A 226 -1.61 6.60 6.28
CA GLU A 226 -3.07 6.51 6.25
C GLU A 226 -3.59 6.87 4.85
N SER A 227 -3.37 5.95 3.90
CA SER A 227 -3.95 6.03 2.57
C SER A 227 -5.46 5.78 2.65
N ASP A 228 -6.19 6.20 1.63
CA ASP A 228 -7.62 5.89 1.46
C ASP A 228 -7.92 4.40 1.68
N TYR A 229 -6.95 3.52 1.34
CA TYR A 229 -6.99 2.09 1.61
C TYR A 229 -6.96 1.73 3.10
N GLN A 230 -6.06 2.31 3.89
CA GLN A 230 -5.98 2.01 5.33
C GLN A 230 -7.16 2.58 6.10
N LEU A 231 -7.60 3.79 5.71
CA LEU A 231 -8.82 4.37 6.25
C LEU A 231 -10.03 3.49 5.90
N PHE A 232 -10.12 3.03 4.65
CA PHE A 232 -11.15 2.07 4.22
C PHE A 232 -11.12 0.76 5.02
N LEU A 233 -9.95 0.18 5.27
CA LEU A 233 -9.83 -1.03 6.08
C LEU A 233 -10.25 -0.79 7.54
N LYS A 234 -9.85 0.35 8.13
CA LYS A 234 -10.28 0.73 9.48
C LYS A 234 -11.79 0.93 9.56
N ASP A 235 -12.38 1.64 8.59
CA ASP A 235 -13.83 1.86 8.48
C ASP A 235 -14.57 0.51 8.37
N LEU A 236 -14.04 -0.41 7.56
CA LEU A 236 -14.54 -1.77 7.42
C LEU A 236 -14.48 -2.57 8.75
N GLN A 237 -13.38 -2.45 9.49
CA GLN A 237 -13.18 -3.16 10.76
C GLN A 237 -14.02 -2.58 11.91
N GLN A 238 -14.30 -1.28 11.92
CA GLN A 238 -15.00 -0.60 13.01
C GLN A 238 -16.54 -0.68 12.94
N ASP A 239 -17.14 -0.80 11.75
CA ASP A 239 -18.60 -0.91 11.61
C ASP A 239 -19.02 -1.95 10.55
N THR A 240 -19.33 -3.16 11.00
CA THR A 240 -19.86 -4.25 10.15
C THR A 240 -21.28 -3.95 9.64
N ARG A 241 -22.00 -2.97 10.20
CA ARG A 241 -23.38 -2.64 9.83
C ARG A 241 -23.47 -1.54 8.79
N LEU A 242 -22.61 -1.55 7.76
CA LEU A 242 -22.76 -0.78 6.52
C LEU A 242 -23.37 0.62 6.70
N THR A 243 -22.94 1.40 7.69
CA THR A 243 -22.99 2.85 7.54
C THR A 243 -21.76 3.23 6.75
N PHE A 244 -21.70 2.78 5.48
CA PHE A 244 -21.07 3.56 4.42
C PHE A 244 -21.82 4.88 4.39
N ARG A 245 -21.55 5.75 5.37
CA ARG A 245 -21.87 7.15 5.24
C ARG A 245 -20.99 7.59 4.10
N VAL A 246 -21.65 7.77 2.97
CA VAL A 246 -21.35 8.70 1.88
C VAL A 246 -20.55 9.94 2.32
N ALA A 247 -20.56 10.33 3.61
CA ALA A 247 -19.70 11.32 4.25
C ALA A 247 -18.18 11.19 3.95
N ALA A 248 -17.60 9.99 3.80
CA ALA A 248 -16.17 9.87 3.48
C ALA A 248 -15.84 10.24 2.02
N MET A 249 -16.83 10.26 1.11
CA MET A 249 -16.64 10.64 -0.29
C MET A 249 -16.50 12.17 -0.50
N TYR A 250 -16.71 13.00 0.53
CA TYR A 250 -16.80 14.47 0.41
C TYR A 250 -15.78 15.24 1.28
N ARG A 251 -14.65 14.66 1.68
CA ARG A 251 -13.65 15.43 2.47
C ARG A 251 -12.81 16.43 1.68
N ASN A 252 -12.93 16.48 0.35
CA ASN A 252 -12.47 17.64 -0.41
C ASN A 252 -13.15 17.73 -1.78
N GLN A 253 -14.27 18.45 -1.83
CA GLN A 253 -14.66 19.22 -3.00
C GLN A 253 -15.25 20.51 -2.48
N THR A 254 -14.63 21.64 -2.83
CA THR A 254 -15.18 22.99 -2.76
C THR A 254 -16.42 23.09 -3.66
N TYR A 255 -17.47 22.34 -3.34
CA TYR A 255 -18.70 22.27 -4.10
C TYR A 255 -19.87 22.57 -3.17
N HIS A 256 -20.35 23.81 -3.27
CA HIS A 256 -21.60 24.22 -2.68
C HIS A 256 -22.74 23.46 -3.38
N PRO A 257 -23.64 22.79 -2.66
CA PRO A 257 -24.86 22.27 -3.26
C PRO A 257 -25.80 23.46 -3.52
N SER A 258 -25.83 23.96 -4.75
CA SER A 258 -27.03 24.67 -5.22
C SER A 258 -28.09 23.61 -5.50
N SER A 259 -29.14 23.66 -4.67
CA SER A 259 -30.42 22.99 -4.83
C SER A 259 -30.86 22.81 -6.28
N GLY A 260 -31.28 21.59 -6.64
CA GLY A 260 -32.12 21.37 -7.81
C GLY A 260 -31.85 20.10 -8.61
N GLU A 261 -32.86 19.24 -8.63
CA GLU A 261 -33.23 18.33 -9.71
C GLU A 261 -32.66 16.90 -9.75
N ALA A 262 -33.63 15.98 -9.70
CA ALA A 262 -33.50 14.56 -9.90
C ALA A 262 -33.20 14.25 -11.37
N ILE A 263 -32.36 13.24 -11.61
CA ILE A 263 -32.41 12.47 -12.86
C ILE A 263 -32.98 11.10 -12.52
N ARG A 264 -34.30 11.00 -12.73
CA ARG A 264 -34.97 9.75 -13.02
C ARG A 264 -34.59 9.36 -14.45
N GLU A 265 -34.10 8.15 -14.67
CA GLU A 265 -34.54 7.35 -15.81
C GLU A 265 -34.57 5.86 -15.43
N HIS A 266 -35.66 5.24 -15.84
CA HIS A 266 -36.14 3.91 -15.51
C HIS A 266 -35.46 2.84 -16.37
N PHE A 267 -35.09 1.69 -15.78
CA PHE A 267 -35.22 0.40 -16.45
C PHE A 267 -35.81 -0.67 -15.51
N THR A 268 -36.61 -1.51 -16.14
CA THR A 268 -37.77 -2.33 -15.75
C THR A 268 -37.67 -3.23 -14.51
N ARG A 269 -38.78 -3.24 -13.75
CA ARG A 269 -39.12 -4.20 -12.69
C ARG A 269 -39.31 -5.60 -13.31
N PRO A 270 -38.80 -6.71 -12.72
CA PRO A 270 -39.31 -8.02 -13.05
C PRO A 270 -40.79 -8.06 -12.63
N SER A 271 -41.68 -8.11 -13.61
CA SER A 271 -43.11 -8.31 -13.38
C SER A 271 -43.35 -9.80 -13.17
N VAL A 272 -43.72 -10.18 -11.96
CA VAL A 272 -44.43 -11.44 -11.72
C VAL A 272 -45.93 -11.11 -11.74
N PRO A 273 -46.75 -11.74 -12.60
CA PRO A 273 -48.21 -11.53 -12.63
C PRO A 273 -48.85 -11.87 -11.28
N LEU A 274 -49.92 -11.13 -10.94
CA LEU A 274 -50.61 -11.24 -9.65
C LEU A 274 -51.38 -12.57 -9.44
N GLU A 275 -51.38 -13.49 -10.41
CA GLU A 275 -52.02 -14.80 -10.26
C GLU A 275 -51.12 -15.87 -9.59
N GLU A 276 -49.83 -15.62 -9.36
CA GLU A 276 -48.91 -16.61 -8.76
C GLU A 276 -48.71 -16.48 -7.24
N LEU A 277 -49.56 -15.70 -6.56
CA LEU A 277 -49.60 -15.61 -5.09
C LEU A 277 -50.95 -16.12 -4.56
N GLN A 278 -51.12 -17.45 -4.51
CA GLN A 278 -52.04 -18.09 -3.57
C GLN A 278 -51.38 -19.33 -2.95
N ASP A 279 -51.37 -19.27 -1.61
CA ASP A 279 -50.90 -20.17 -0.54
C ASP A 279 -49.40 -20.54 -0.44
#